data_AF-H8K8I4-F1
#
_entry.id   AF-H8K8I4-F1
#
_cell.length_a   1.000
_cell.length_b   1.000
_cell.length_c   1.000
_cell.angle_alpha   90.00
_cell.angle_beta   90.00
_cell.angle_gamma   90.00
#
_symmetry.space_group_name_H-M   'P 1'
#
loop_
_entity.id
_entity.type
_entity.pdbx_description
1 polymer ?
#
loop_
_entity_poly.entity_id
_entity_poly.type
_entity_poly.pdbx_seq_one_letter_code
_entity_poly.pdbx_strand_id
1 'polypeptide(L)' 'MKDKEINETIALPKQPKVGYHIGASVLTEKGNISVTLEYNCHLQKQYQSHQGFVKLKVKL' A
#
# COMPACT_ATOMS: atom_id res chain seq x y z
N MET A 1 -1.46 38.79 -33.69
CA MET A 1 -2.50 38.38 -32.71
C MET A 1 -3.41 37.39 -33.39
N LYS A 2 -3.21 36.11 -33.12
CA LYS A 2 -4.21 35.05 -33.33
C LYS A 2 -3.74 33.84 -32.53
N ASP A 3 -4.11 33.92 -31.25
CA ASP A 3 -4.63 32.79 -30.48
C ASP A 3 -3.74 31.53 -30.58
N LYS A 4 -2.66 31.43 -29.80
CA LYS A 4 -2.69 30.75 -28.48
C LYS A 4 -3.60 29.51 -28.51
N GLU A 5 -3.43 28.68 -29.53
CA GLU A 5 -4.18 27.45 -29.72
C GLU A 5 -3.69 26.41 -28.70
N ILE A 6 -4.32 26.50 -27.52
CA ILE A 6 -4.69 25.34 -26.72
C ILE A 6 -3.48 24.49 -26.29
N ASN A 7 -2.59 25.10 -25.49
CA ASN A 7 -1.86 24.36 -24.45
C ASN A 7 -2.82 24.02 -23.30
N GLU A 8 -3.94 23.39 -23.64
CA GLU A 8 -4.66 22.58 -22.69
C GLU A 8 -4.02 21.20 -22.83
N THR A 9 -2.97 20.99 -22.05
CA THR A 9 -2.61 19.64 -21.62
C THR A 9 -3.92 19.01 -21.18
N ILE A 10 -4.55 18.22 -22.06
CA ILE A 10 -5.78 17.48 -21.80
C ILE A 10 -5.43 16.63 -20.59
N ALA A 11 -5.79 17.10 -19.41
CA ALA A 11 -5.57 16.39 -18.17
C ALA A 11 -6.49 15.17 -18.25
N LEU A 12 -5.94 14.08 -18.78
CA LEU A 12 -6.61 12.78 -18.83
C LEU A 12 -7.25 12.56 -17.47
N PRO A 13 -8.58 12.31 -17.40
CA PRO A 13 -9.24 12.09 -16.13
C PRO A 13 -8.46 10.99 -15.41
N LYS A 14 -7.94 11.34 -14.23
CA LYS A 14 -7.13 10.43 -13.40
C LYS A 14 -7.97 9.17 -13.21
N GLN A 15 -7.62 8.11 -13.92
CA GLN A 15 -8.42 6.88 -13.86
C GLN A 15 -8.48 6.44 -12.39
N PRO A 16 -9.67 6.08 -11.87
CA PRO A 16 -9.80 5.59 -10.51
C PRO A 16 -8.86 4.38 -10.35
N LYS A 17 -7.87 4.52 -9.48
CA LYS A 17 -6.92 3.44 -9.18
C LYS A 17 -7.63 2.42 -8.30
N VAL A 18 -8.17 1.38 -8.91
CA VAL A 18 -8.66 0.21 -8.18
C VAL A 18 -7.44 -0.58 -7.71
N GLY A 19 -7.35 -0.80 -6.40
CA GLY A 19 -6.31 -1.58 -5.77
C GLY A 19 -6.88 -2.53 -4.73
N TYR A 20 -6.33 -3.74 -4.66
CA TYR A 20 -6.65 -4.74 -3.64
C TYR A 20 -5.52 -4.82 -2.64
N HIS A 21 -5.87 -4.88 -1.36
CA HIS A 21 -4.92 -5.10 -0.29
C HIS A 21 -5.23 -6.45 0.35
N ILE A 22 -4.37 -7.43 0.13
CA ILE A 22 -4.52 -8.80 0.64
C ILE A 22 -3.41 -9.02 1.64
N GLY A 23 -3.73 -9.34 2.88
CA GLY A 23 -2.73 -9.55 3.92
C GLY A 23 -3.12 -10.62 4.92
N ALA A 24 -2.11 -11.16 5.59
CA ALA A 24 -2.25 -12.11 6.68
C ALA A 24 -1.30 -11.73 7.82
N SER A 25 -1.73 -12.00 9.04
CA SER A 25 -0.95 -11.75 10.25
C SER A 25 -1.04 -12.91 11.22
N VAL A 26 0.05 -13.14 11.95
CA VAL A 26 0.14 -14.09 13.06
C VAL A 26 0.68 -13.35 14.28
N LEU A 27 -0.04 -13.48 15.40
CA LEU A 27 0.38 -12.98 16.70
C LEU A 27 0.72 -14.17 17.59
N THR A 28 1.91 -14.16 18.17
CA THR A 28 2.35 -15.12 19.19
C THR A 28 2.76 -14.38 20.43
N GLU A 29 2.29 -14.82 21.60
CA GLU A 29 2.64 -14.20 22.88
C GLU A 29 3.20 -15.24 23.83
N LYS A 30 4.26 -14.87 24.56
CA LYS A 30 4.87 -15.71 25.60
C LYS A 30 5.39 -14.82 26.73
N GLY A 31 4.75 -14.91 27.89
CA GLY A 31 5.09 -14.09 29.06
C GLY A 31 4.99 -12.61 28.73
N ASN A 32 6.09 -11.89 28.93
CA ASN A 32 6.20 -10.45 28.68
C ASN A 32 6.48 -10.09 27.21
N ILE A 33 6.56 -11.07 26.31
CA ILE A 33 6.95 -10.88 24.92
C ILE A 33 5.77 -11.17 24.01
N SER A 34 5.48 -10.25 23.09
CA SER A 34 4.56 -10.45 21.97
C SER A 34 5.33 -10.29 20.66
N VAL A 35 5.17 -11.25 19.75
CA VAL A 35 5.74 -11.22 18.40
C VAL A 35 4.60 -11.23 17.39
N THR A 36 4.61 -10.27 16.48
CA THR A 36 3.66 -10.21 15.35
C THR A 36 4.43 -10.34 14.05
N LEU A 37 4.02 -11.29 13.22
CA LEU A 37 4.48 -11.44 11.84
C LEU A 37 3.33 -11.08 10.92
N GLU A 38 3.56 -10.18 9.97
CA GLU A 38 2.53 -9.81 9.00
C GLU A 38 3.11 -9.73 7.60
N TYR A 39 2.26 -10.05 6.63
CA TYR A 39 2.58 -10.00 5.23
C TYR A 39 1.41 -9.43 4.45
N ASN A 40 1.69 -8.42 3.63
CA ASN A 40 0.72 -7.70 2.82
C ASN A 40 1.14 -7.70 1.35
N CYS A 41 0.17 -7.92 0.48
CA CYS A 41 0.27 -7.86 -0.96
C CYS A 41 -0.71 -6.80 -1.48
N HIS A 42 -0.18 -5.75 -2.07
CA HIS A 42 -0.96 -4.70 -2.70
C HIS A 42 -0.96 -4.91 -4.20
N LEU A 43 -2.15 -5.16 -4.78
CA LEU A 43 -2.36 -5.42 -6.19
C LEU A 43 -3.10 -4.23 -6.82
N GLN A 44 -2.41 -3.50 -7.68
CA GLN A 44 -3.00 -2.52 -8.60
C GLN A 44 -2.72 -2.98 -10.04
N LYS A 45 -3.55 -2.50 -10.99
CA LYS A 45 -3.49 -2.88 -12.42
C LYS A 45 -2.09 -2.98 -13.03
N GLN A 46 -1.18 -2.08 -12.66
CA GLN A 46 0.20 -2.01 -13.18
C GLN A 46 1.27 -2.17 -12.10
N TYR A 47 0.88 -2.41 -10.85
CA TYR A 47 1.80 -2.38 -9.73
C TYR A 47 1.43 -3.42 -8.69
N GLN A 48 2.38 -4.30 -8.40
CA GLN A 48 2.30 -5.26 -7.31
C GLN A 48 3.39 -4.93 -6.30
N SER A 49 3.02 -4.83 -5.03
CA SER A 49 3.95 -4.56 -3.94
C SER A 49 3.78 -5.59 -2.83
N HIS A 50 4.91 -6.03 -2.30
CA HIS A 50 5.01 -6.99 -1.21
C HIS A 50 5.62 -6.29 0.01
N GLN A 51 4.94 -6.37 1.14
CA GLN A 51 5.39 -5.75 2.39
C GLN A 51 5.27 -6.77 3.51
N GLY A 52 6.42 -7.20 4.04
CA GLY A 52 6.50 -8.02 5.23
C GLY A 52 6.96 -7.19 6.43
N PHE A 53 6.45 -7.51 7.61
CA PHE A 53 6.95 -6.92 8.85
C PHE A 53 6.99 -7.89 10.01
N VAL A 54 7.94 -7.63 10.91
CA VAL A 54 8.09 -8.32 12.18
C VAL A 54 8.05 -7.27 13.28
N LYS A 55 7.17 -7.45 14.25
CA LYS A 55 7.03 -6.56 15.41
C LYS A 55 7.30 -7.36 16.68
N LEU A 56 8.27 -6.91 17.47
CA LEU A 56 8.56 -7.42 18.80
C LEU A 56 8.09 -6.38 19.84
N LYS A 57 7.30 -6.81 20.81
CA LYS A 57 6.85 -5.99 21.93
C LYS A 57 7.26 -6.66 23.24
N VAL A 58 7.93 -5.90 24.11
CA VAL A 58 8.29 -6.32 25.47
C VAL A 58 7.45 -5.51 26.45
N LYS A 59 6.72 -6.19 27.33
CA LYS A 59 6.01 -5.58 28.46
C LYS A 59 6.99 -5.59 29.65
N LEU A 60 7.41 -4.39 30.08
CA LEU A 60 8.23 -4.20 31.28
C LEU A 60 7.37 -4.24 32.53
#